data_AF-A0A563CPN0-F1
#
_entry.id   AF-A0A563CPN0-F1
#
_cell.length_a   1.000
_cell.length_b   1.000
_cell.length_c   1.000
_cell.angle_alpha   90.00
_cell.angle_beta   90.00
_cell.angle_gamma   90.00
#
_symmetry.space_group_name_H-M   'P 1'
#
loop_
_entity.id
_entity.type
_entity.pdbx_description
1 polymer ?
#
loop_
_entity_poly.entity_id
_entity_poly.type
_entity_poly.pdbx_seq_one_letter_code
_entity_poly.pdbx_strand_id
1 'polypeptide(L)'
;MKDDGLKITANKSRLTIAVGLLVSILCCSLMIYTLFHSGKQAKAYLAGYDDSNIMTDFVMSNTTTMSERNIWDFLHSKNPCNDRNLAKAVKGYHYNIRDGHFVCMADEMFSGQTTSHIIWQAAQDYRINPQVLLVVLEKEQRLISDTFPSNLEYNHATGFNCPDDGKGCRPEHAGFINQVRSAAAFFREVLNGGWSNYPAYETSNILYHPNRSCGSKRVYVANRATSALYRYTPYVPNQAALRANWGYGDACSAYGNRNFYNMFTNWFGSTRGYEVYGGILDGYNSAGGARVLGNPTMNESCGLKNQGCYQVFDRGVVYWTKALGGHAVRKGKIHQRWLELGLEYSVLGYPVGNQVDGIKGGGSYQNFEGGAILYHPQTGAHENYGG
;
A
#
# COMPACT_ATOMS: atom_id res chain seq x y z
N MET A 1 -10.16 47.03 59.63
CA MET A 1 -9.18 47.30 58.55
C MET A 1 -8.52 45.97 58.21
N LYS A 2 -8.77 45.48 57.00
CA LYS A 2 -8.02 44.49 56.20
C LYS A 2 -7.66 43.10 56.76
N ASP A 3 -8.30 42.12 56.14
CA ASP A 3 -7.84 40.78 55.69
C ASP A 3 -6.31 40.54 55.64
N ASP A 4 -5.87 39.33 56.02
CA ASP A 4 -5.67 38.22 55.07
C ASP A 4 -5.03 36.97 55.72
N GLY A 5 -5.44 35.78 55.25
CA GLY A 5 -4.51 34.65 55.08
C GLY A 5 -4.66 33.45 56.01
N LEU A 6 -5.66 32.58 55.77
CA LEU A 6 -5.66 31.21 56.28
C LEU A 6 -4.94 30.28 55.27
N LYS A 7 -3.73 29.84 55.63
CA LYS A 7 -3.04 28.69 55.02
C LYS A 7 -3.62 27.39 55.60
N ILE A 8 -4.01 26.44 54.74
CA ILE A 8 -4.16 25.03 55.14
C ILE A 8 -3.46 24.15 54.10
N THR A 9 -2.54 23.34 54.60
CA THR A 9 -1.72 22.32 53.96
C THR A 9 -2.44 20.98 53.82
N ALA A 10 -1.85 20.09 52.98
CA ALA A 10 -2.16 18.67 52.70
C ALA A 10 -3.12 18.44 51.50
N ASN A 11 -2.96 17.43 50.64
CA ASN A 11 -2.44 16.08 50.89
C ASN A 11 -2.02 15.39 49.58
N LYS A 12 -0.88 14.68 49.57
CA LYS A 12 -0.40 13.83 48.47
C LYS A 12 -1.07 12.45 48.56
N SER A 13 -2.16 12.21 47.82
CA SER A 13 -2.71 10.84 47.61
C SER A 13 -3.89 10.76 46.63
N ARG A 14 -3.80 11.33 45.42
CA ARG A 14 -4.86 11.16 44.38
C ARG A 14 -4.35 11.10 42.94
N LEU A 15 -3.25 10.41 42.67
CA LEU A 15 -2.70 10.27 41.32
C LEU A 15 -2.44 8.80 40.95
N THR A 16 -3.44 7.93 41.08
CA THR A 16 -3.32 6.54 40.59
C THR A 16 -4.64 5.91 40.13
N ILE A 17 -5.79 6.61 40.20
CA ILE A 17 -7.11 6.04 39.84
C ILE A 17 -7.67 6.64 38.53
N ALA A 18 -7.11 7.74 38.01
CA ALA A 18 -7.63 8.40 36.80
C ALA A 18 -7.16 7.80 35.46
N VAL A 19 -6.17 6.90 35.45
CA VAL A 19 -5.63 6.31 34.20
C VAL A 19 -6.41 5.04 33.77
N GLY A 20 -7.13 4.39 34.69
CA GLY A 20 -7.89 3.16 34.40
C GLY A 20 -9.24 3.38 33.70
N LEU A 21 -9.86 4.56 33.83
CA LEU A 21 -11.24 4.82 33.34
C LEU A 21 -11.29 5.39 31.91
N LEU A 22 -10.20 5.95 31.40
CA LEU A 22 -10.10 6.46 30.02
C LEU A 22 -9.89 5.34 29.00
N VAL A 23 -9.34 4.18 29.41
CA VAL A 23 -9.14 3.01 28.53
C VAL A 23 -10.44 2.23 28.30
N SER A 24 -11.37 2.24 29.26
CA SER A 24 -12.65 1.52 29.16
C SER A 24 -13.70 2.19 28.27
N ILE A 25 -13.70 3.52 28.18
CA ILE A 25 -14.69 4.26 27.35
C ILE A 25 -14.30 4.23 25.86
N LEU A 26 -12.99 4.17 25.55
CA LEU A 26 -12.49 3.99 24.18
C LEU A 26 -12.79 2.60 23.60
N CYS A 27 -12.91 1.56 24.45
CA CYS A 27 -13.25 0.20 24.01
C CYS A 27 -14.73 0.04 23.65
N CYS A 28 -15.66 0.78 24.28
CA CYS A 28 -17.09 0.66 23.99
C CYS A 28 -17.52 1.42 22.73
N SER A 29 -16.86 2.53 22.37
CA SER A 29 -17.18 3.26 21.13
C SER A 29 -16.70 2.54 19.87
N LEU A 30 -15.66 1.71 19.96
CA LEU A 30 -15.23 0.82 18.87
C LEU A 30 -16.27 -0.28 18.55
N MET A 31 -16.99 -0.78 19.56
CA MET A 31 -17.98 -1.86 19.42
C MET A 31 -19.26 -1.44 18.67
N ILE A 32 -19.63 -0.15 18.72
CA ILE A 32 -20.84 0.34 18.05
C ILE A 32 -20.56 0.71 16.58
N TYR A 33 -19.34 1.15 16.24
CA TYR A 33 -18.98 1.49 14.86
C TYR A 33 -18.99 0.27 13.92
N THR A 34 -18.68 -0.92 14.44
CA THR A 34 -18.75 -2.19 13.68
C THR A 34 -20.16 -2.67 13.36
N LEU A 35 -21.19 -2.15 14.05
CA LEU A 35 -22.60 -2.56 13.82
C LEU A 35 -23.26 -1.83 12.65
N PHE A 36 -22.69 -0.74 12.14
CA PHE A 36 -23.27 0.05 11.05
C PHE A 36 -22.52 -0.02 9.71
N HIS A 37 -21.41 -0.76 9.62
CA HIS A 37 -20.66 -0.98 8.38
C HIS A 37 -20.65 -2.46 7.97
N SER A 38 -21.83 -3.02 7.77
CA SER A 38 -21.98 -4.31 7.09
C SER A 38 -21.92 -4.12 5.57
N GLY A 39 -20.92 -4.71 4.91
CA GLY A 39 -21.04 -5.05 3.49
C GLY A 39 -19.90 -4.68 2.55
N LYS A 40 -18.63 -4.96 2.88
CA LYS A 40 -17.67 -5.44 1.87
C LYS A 40 -16.92 -6.60 2.47
N GLN A 41 -17.02 -7.79 1.88
CA GLN A 41 -16.20 -8.93 2.27
C GLN A 41 -14.74 -8.47 2.26
N ALA A 42 -14.12 -8.42 3.44
CA ALA A 42 -12.68 -8.29 3.51
C ALA A 42 -12.13 -9.58 2.89
N LYS A 43 -11.64 -9.51 1.64
CA LYS A 43 -10.73 -10.54 1.11
C LYS A 43 -9.69 -10.78 2.20
N ALA A 44 -9.35 -12.03 2.49
CA ALA A 44 -8.36 -12.32 3.53
C ALA A 44 -7.00 -11.76 3.06
N TYR A 45 -6.70 -10.49 3.40
CA TYR A 45 -5.52 -9.75 2.94
C TYR A 45 -4.20 -10.34 3.47
N LEU A 46 -4.26 -11.26 4.44
CA LEU A 46 -3.14 -12.06 4.91
C LEU A 46 -2.90 -13.36 4.12
N ALA A 47 -3.77 -13.71 3.16
CA ALA A 47 -3.57 -14.87 2.29
C ALA A 47 -2.34 -14.61 1.40
N GLY A 48 -1.17 -15.08 1.87
CA GLY A 48 0.11 -14.85 1.22
C GLY A 48 1.16 -14.18 2.10
N TYR A 49 0.83 -13.78 3.34
CA TYR A 49 1.84 -13.28 4.27
C TYR A 49 2.89 -14.37 4.55
N ASP A 50 4.16 -14.01 4.45
CA ASP A 50 5.30 -14.89 4.67
C ASP A 50 6.34 -14.14 5.48
N ASP A 51 6.65 -14.67 6.66
CA ASP A 51 7.64 -14.11 7.58
C ASP A 51 9.02 -14.02 6.94
N SER A 52 9.34 -14.93 6.01
CA SER A 52 10.62 -14.99 5.32
C SER A 52 10.72 -14.00 4.15
N ASN A 53 9.59 -13.57 3.59
CA ASN A 53 9.52 -12.69 2.43
C ASN A 53 8.27 -11.80 2.49
N ILE A 54 8.31 -10.82 3.42
CA ILE A 54 7.21 -9.88 3.64
C ILE A 54 7.01 -9.00 2.40
N MET A 55 8.11 -8.56 1.79
CA MET A 55 8.15 -7.79 0.55
C MET A 55 9.43 -8.12 -0.20
N THR A 56 9.38 -8.13 -1.54
CA THR A 56 10.57 -8.35 -2.36
C THR A 56 11.38 -7.07 -2.55
N ASP A 57 12.69 -7.22 -2.77
CA ASP A 57 13.58 -6.11 -3.13
C ASP A 57 13.07 -5.36 -4.37
N PHE A 58 12.51 -6.09 -5.33
CA PHE A 58 11.89 -5.54 -6.54
C PHE A 58 10.76 -4.56 -6.20
N VAL A 59 9.81 -4.97 -5.35
CA VAL A 59 8.67 -4.10 -4.98
C VAL A 59 9.14 -2.91 -4.14
N MET A 60 10.02 -3.13 -3.16
CA MET A 60 10.48 -2.04 -2.29
C MET A 60 11.30 -0.99 -3.04
N SER A 61 12.02 -1.37 -4.10
CA SER A 61 12.89 -0.48 -4.87
C SER A 61 12.24 0.14 -6.11
N ASN A 62 10.98 -0.21 -6.43
CA ASN A 62 10.32 0.30 -7.61
C ASN A 62 9.78 1.73 -7.42
N THR A 63 10.54 2.72 -7.87
CA THR A 63 10.18 4.15 -7.77
C THR A 63 9.10 4.60 -8.74
N THR A 64 8.77 3.77 -9.74
CA THR A 64 7.86 4.15 -10.84
C THR A 64 6.40 3.84 -10.56
N THR A 65 6.09 3.26 -9.40
CA THR A 65 4.74 2.82 -9.02
C THR A 65 3.75 3.98 -8.87
N MET A 66 4.22 5.19 -8.54
CA MET A 66 3.39 6.39 -8.43
C MET A 66 4.15 7.63 -8.91
N SER A 67 3.53 8.40 -9.82
CA SER A 67 3.93 9.79 -10.07
C SER A 67 3.53 10.68 -8.88
N GLU A 68 4.08 11.89 -8.78
CA GLU A 68 3.63 12.88 -7.80
C GLU A 68 2.11 13.08 -7.84
N ARG A 69 1.53 13.15 -9.06
CA ARG A 69 0.08 13.28 -9.24
C ARG A 69 -0.69 12.07 -8.72
N ASN A 70 -0.21 10.85 -8.97
CA ASN A 70 -0.85 9.65 -8.44
C ASN A 70 -0.85 9.64 -6.90
N ILE A 71 0.21 10.16 -6.26
CA ILE A 71 0.26 10.29 -4.80
C ILE A 71 -0.78 11.30 -4.32
N TRP A 72 -0.86 12.46 -4.97
CA TRP A 72 -1.87 13.47 -4.64
C TRP A 72 -3.29 12.91 -4.76
N ASP A 73 -3.61 12.23 -5.87
CA ASP A 73 -4.92 11.63 -6.11
C ASP A 73 -5.23 10.53 -5.07
N PHE A 74 -4.23 9.74 -4.70
CA PHE A 74 -4.36 8.72 -3.66
C PHE A 74 -4.71 9.34 -2.30
N LEU A 75 -3.97 10.36 -1.85
CA LEU A 75 -4.21 11.01 -0.56
C LEU A 75 -5.64 11.58 -0.49
N HIS A 76 -6.08 12.28 -1.54
CA HIS A 76 -7.44 12.84 -1.61
C HIS A 76 -8.53 11.76 -1.69
N SER A 77 -8.22 10.60 -2.29
CA SER A 77 -9.15 9.46 -2.29
C SER A 77 -9.34 8.83 -0.90
N LYS A 78 -8.37 8.98 0.00
CA LYS A 78 -8.44 8.47 1.38
C LYS A 78 -9.07 9.47 2.33
N ASN A 79 -8.79 10.75 2.10
CA ASN A 79 -9.28 11.81 2.95
C ASN A 79 -9.54 13.09 2.13
N PRO A 80 -10.81 13.54 2.04
CA PRO A 80 -11.16 14.73 1.27
C PRO A 80 -10.85 16.05 2.01
N CYS A 81 -10.17 16.03 3.17
CA CYS A 81 -9.76 17.21 3.94
C CYS A 81 -10.90 18.23 4.23
N ASN A 82 -12.09 17.79 4.64
CA ASN A 82 -13.22 18.70 4.90
C ASN A 82 -13.84 18.52 6.30
N ASP A 83 -13.05 18.14 7.30
CA ASP A 83 -13.55 17.98 8.67
C ASP A 83 -13.70 19.33 9.37
N ARG A 84 -14.96 19.73 9.56
CA ARG A 84 -15.36 20.99 10.18
C ARG A 84 -15.69 20.87 11.67
N ASN A 85 -15.57 19.68 12.25
CA ASN A 85 -15.90 19.46 13.65
C ASN A 85 -14.74 19.85 14.58
N LEU A 86 -14.53 21.16 14.77
CA LEU A 86 -13.43 21.70 15.57
C LEU A 86 -13.46 21.29 17.05
N ALA A 87 -14.58 20.75 17.54
CA ALA A 87 -14.68 20.21 18.90
C ALA A 87 -13.80 18.96 19.13
N LYS A 88 -13.27 18.34 18.07
CA LYS A 88 -12.29 17.24 18.16
C LYS A 88 -10.92 17.69 18.67
N ALA A 89 -10.61 18.99 18.62
CA ALA A 89 -9.30 19.49 19.01
C ALA A 89 -8.99 19.20 20.49
N VAL A 90 -7.83 18.62 20.75
CA VAL A 90 -7.36 18.29 22.10
C VAL A 90 -6.56 19.46 22.67
N LYS A 91 -6.86 19.87 23.91
CA LYS A 91 -6.15 20.96 24.60
C LYS A 91 -4.66 20.65 24.71
N GLY A 92 -3.81 21.60 24.31
CA GLY A 92 -2.35 21.48 24.36
C GLY A 92 -1.72 20.97 23.06
N TYR A 93 -2.54 20.58 22.08
CA TYR A 93 -2.09 20.24 20.73
C TYR A 93 -2.35 21.40 19.78
N HIS A 94 -1.50 21.50 18.76
CA HIS A 94 -1.63 22.48 17.69
C HIS A 94 -2.14 21.80 16.43
N TYR A 95 -3.09 22.45 15.76
CA TYR A 95 -3.73 21.96 14.55
C TYR A 95 -3.74 23.08 13.51
N ASN A 96 -3.56 22.72 12.25
CA ASN A 96 -3.71 23.66 11.16
C ASN A 96 -5.19 23.70 10.75
N ILE A 97 -5.77 24.90 10.77
CA ILE A 97 -7.19 25.15 10.44
C ILE A 97 -7.25 26.20 9.36
N ARG A 98 -7.99 25.94 8.29
CA ARG A 98 -8.24 26.86 7.18
C ARG A 98 -9.73 26.84 6.86
N ASP A 99 -10.33 28.00 6.59
CA ASP A 99 -11.75 28.10 6.19
C ASP A 99 -12.75 27.28 7.05
N GLY A 100 -12.49 27.24 8.37
CA GLY A 100 -13.32 26.54 9.35
C GLY A 100 -13.24 25.00 9.32
N HIS A 101 -12.22 24.40 8.70
CA HIS A 101 -11.95 22.96 8.73
C HIS A 101 -10.49 22.67 9.09
N PHE A 102 -10.23 21.48 9.64
CA PHE A 102 -8.87 20.98 9.84
C PHE A 102 -8.19 20.71 8.49
N VAL A 103 -6.94 21.16 8.35
CA VAL A 103 -6.11 20.85 7.20
C VAL A 103 -5.51 19.46 7.40
N CYS A 104 -5.98 18.50 6.60
CA CYS A 104 -5.47 17.13 6.64
C CYS A 104 -4.20 16.99 5.77
N MET A 105 -3.49 15.87 5.89
CA MET A 105 -2.21 15.67 5.20
C MET A 105 -2.29 15.86 3.68
N ALA A 106 -3.44 15.57 3.05
CA ALA A 106 -3.60 15.69 1.61
C ALA A 106 -3.49 17.15 1.10
N ASP A 107 -3.91 18.12 1.92
CA ASP A 107 -3.90 19.57 1.61
C ASP A 107 -2.80 20.35 2.34
N GLU A 108 -2.05 19.69 3.22
CA GLU A 108 -1.00 20.32 4.02
C GLU A 108 0.24 20.68 3.18
N MET A 109 0.92 21.76 3.59
CA MET A 109 2.15 22.22 2.96
C MET A 109 3.27 22.41 3.98
N PHE A 110 4.47 21.91 3.65
CA PHE A 110 5.67 22.08 4.46
C PHE A 110 6.73 22.80 3.66
N SER A 111 7.18 23.96 4.15
CA SER A 111 8.17 24.81 3.46
C SER A 111 7.79 25.11 2.00
N GLY A 112 6.49 25.35 1.74
CA GLY A 112 5.95 25.64 0.41
C GLY A 112 5.77 24.41 -0.51
N GLN A 113 6.07 23.20 -0.03
CA GLN A 113 5.92 21.95 -0.80
C GLN A 113 4.69 21.18 -0.33
N THR A 114 3.97 20.56 -1.26
CA THR A 114 2.87 19.64 -0.94
C THR A 114 3.41 18.33 -0.36
N THR A 115 2.60 17.65 0.44
CA THR A 115 2.96 16.32 0.97
C THR A 115 3.22 15.30 -0.15
N SER A 116 2.46 15.36 -1.25
CA SER A 116 2.68 14.51 -2.43
C SER A 116 4.06 14.70 -3.04
N HIS A 117 4.51 15.97 -3.17
CA HIS A 117 5.84 16.29 -3.69
C HIS A 117 6.94 15.76 -2.78
N ILE A 118 6.82 15.98 -1.46
CA ILE A 118 7.82 15.54 -0.46
C ILE A 118 7.98 14.02 -0.50
N ILE A 119 6.88 13.26 -0.55
CA ILE A 119 6.91 11.79 -0.61
C ILE A 119 7.51 11.32 -1.94
N TRP A 120 7.05 11.90 -3.06
CA TRP A 120 7.57 11.55 -4.38
C TRP A 120 9.08 11.81 -4.47
N GLN A 121 9.54 12.98 -4.03
CA GLN A 121 10.94 13.37 -4.08
C GLN A 121 11.80 12.45 -3.20
N ALA A 122 11.39 12.16 -1.96
CA ALA A 122 12.10 11.22 -1.11
C ALA A 122 12.17 9.81 -1.72
N ALA A 123 11.07 9.35 -2.34
CA ALA A 123 11.04 8.10 -3.07
C ALA A 123 12.04 8.07 -4.23
N GLN A 124 12.15 9.15 -5.02
CA GLN A 124 13.13 9.23 -6.11
C GLN A 124 14.57 9.27 -5.58
N ASP A 125 14.87 10.17 -4.65
CA ASP A 125 16.22 10.41 -4.11
C ASP A 125 16.81 9.14 -3.48
N TYR A 126 16.00 8.44 -2.68
CA TYR A 126 16.42 7.22 -1.99
C TYR A 126 16.03 5.95 -2.74
N ARG A 127 15.50 6.07 -3.96
CA ARG A 127 15.07 4.96 -4.80
C ARG A 127 14.09 4.00 -4.11
N ILE A 128 13.21 4.49 -3.25
CA ILE A 128 12.22 3.67 -2.54
C ILE A 128 10.87 3.78 -3.24
N ASN A 129 10.11 2.70 -3.27
CA ASN A 129 8.75 2.70 -3.76
C ASN A 129 7.88 3.68 -2.93
N PRO A 130 7.27 4.71 -3.54
CA PRO A 130 6.44 5.69 -2.83
C PRO A 130 5.27 5.07 -2.05
N GLN A 131 4.76 3.92 -2.50
CA GLN A 131 3.72 3.16 -1.80
C GLN A 131 4.18 2.66 -0.43
N VAL A 132 5.47 2.32 -0.28
CA VAL A 132 6.06 1.92 1.01
C VAL A 132 6.02 3.09 1.99
N LEU A 133 6.39 4.29 1.55
CA LEU A 133 6.37 5.50 2.38
C LEU A 133 4.94 5.86 2.82
N LEU A 134 3.97 5.73 1.92
CA LEU A 134 2.55 5.92 2.25
C LEU A 134 2.07 4.94 3.33
N VAL A 135 2.41 3.66 3.21
CA VAL A 135 2.05 2.66 4.24
C VAL A 135 2.72 2.96 5.57
N VAL A 136 3.99 3.40 5.57
CA VAL A 136 4.69 3.76 6.80
C VAL A 136 4.02 4.95 7.48
N LEU A 137 3.69 6.02 6.75
CA LEU A 137 2.99 7.18 7.29
C LEU A 137 1.65 6.81 7.95
N GLU A 138 0.89 5.92 7.31
CA GLU A 138 -0.37 5.42 7.89
C GLU A 138 -0.15 4.53 9.10
N LYS A 139 0.80 3.60 9.02
CA LYS A 139 1.05 2.63 10.08
C LYS A 139 1.54 3.30 11.37
N GLU A 140 2.33 4.36 11.24
CA GLU A 140 3.01 5.00 12.37
C GLU A 140 2.18 6.11 13.01
N GLN A 141 1.50 6.94 12.20
CA GLN A 141 0.74 8.09 12.71
C GLN A 141 -0.69 8.19 12.17
N ARG A 142 -1.14 7.26 11.32
CA ARG A 142 -2.46 7.32 10.64
C ARG A 142 -2.71 8.61 9.86
N LEU A 143 -1.65 9.31 9.45
CA LEU A 143 -1.75 10.63 8.83
C LEU A 143 -2.56 10.66 7.51
N ILE A 144 -2.65 9.53 6.80
CA ILE A 144 -3.38 9.48 5.53
C ILE A 144 -4.88 9.42 5.76
N SER A 145 -5.33 8.68 6.79
CA SER A 145 -6.74 8.57 7.13
C SER A 145 -7.23 9.59 8.16
N ASP A 146 -6.33 10.25 8.89
CA ASP A 146 -6.68 11.22 9.92
C ASP A 146 -7.20 12.54 9.33
N THR A 147 -8.42 12.88 9.72
CA THR A 147 -9.15 14.09 9.30
C THR A 147 -8.79 15.34 10.11
N PHE A 148 -8.08 15.22 11.23
CA PHE A 148 -7.71 16.36 12.08
C PHE A 148 -6.28 16.24 12.68
N PRO A 149 -5.26 15.97 11.84
CA PRO A 149 -3.91 15.72 12.32
C PRO A 149 -3.33 16.93 13.03
N SER A 150 -2.63 16.67 14.13
CA SER A 150 -1.90 17.66 14.90
C SER A 150 -0.48 17.85 14.37
N ASN A 151 0.11 18.99 14.69
CA ASN A 151 1.51 19.28 14.35
C ASN A 151 2.49 18.30 15.01
N LEU A 152 2.10 17.64 16.12
CA LEU A 152 2.92 16.62 16.75
C LEU A 152 3.02 15.36 15.86
N GLU A 153 1.92 14.94 15.26
CA GLU A 153 1.90 13.77 14.36
C GLU A 153 2.78 14.02 13.14
N TYR A 154 2.75 15.24 12.58
CA TYR A 154 3.68 15.61 11.50
C TYR A 154 5.15 15.63 11.94
N ASN A 155 5.44 16.03 13.18
CA ASN A 155 6.80 15.97 13.73
C ASN A 155 7.31 14.53 13.88
N HIS A 156 6.40 13.57 14.06
CA HIS A 156 6.66 12.15 14.28
C HIS A 156 6.16 11.27 13.11
N ALA A 157 6.02 11.83 11.91
CA ALA A 157 5.23 11.26 10.81
C ALA A 157 5.52 9.79 10.48
N THR A 158 6.77 9.36 10.60
CA THR A 158 7.18 7.97 10.37
C THR A 158 7.67 7.27 11.64
N GLY A 159 7.70 7.97 12.78
CA GLY A 159 8.26 7.46 14.04
C GLY A 159 9.79 7.29 14.02
N PHE A 160 10.47 7.70 12.94
CA PHE A 160 11.89 7.44 12.78
C PHE A 160 12.73 8.24 13.78
N ASN A 161 13.49 7.54 14.63
CA ASN A 161 14.33 8.14 15.69
C ASN A 161 13.55 9.08 16.63
N CYS A 162 12.31 8.73 16.94
CA CYS A 162 11.45 9.42 17.89
C CYS A 162 11.16 8.53 19.09
N PRO A 163 12.05 8.48 20.10
CA PRO A 163 11.85 7.63 21.27
C PRO A 163 10.62 8.06 22.08
N ASP A 164 9.91 7.09 22.66
CA ASP A 164 8.76 7.30 23.56
C ASP A 164 9.18 7.75 24.97
N ASP A 165 10.20 8.60 25.07
CA ASP A 165 10.75 9.10 26.34
C ASP A 165 10.20 10.48 26.75
N GLY A 166 9.22 10.99 25.98
CA GLY A 166 8.59 12.29 26.19
C GLY A 166 9.45 13.48 25.76
N LYS A 167 10.65 13.27 25.18
CA LYS A 167 11.54 14.35 24.71
C LYS A 167 11.32 14.71 23.24
N GLY A 168 10.42 14.00 22.55
CA GLY A 168 10.14 14.18 21.14
C GLY A 168 11.21 13.56 20.24
N CYS A 169 11.05 13.74 18.93
CA CYS A 169 12.06 13.31 17.97
C CYS A 169 13.38 14.05 18.15
N ARG A 170 14.50 13.40 17.79
CA ARG A 170 15.76 14.12 17.66
C ARG A 170 15.61 15.29 16.66
N PRO A 171 16.18 16.48 16.94
CA PRO A 171 15.92 17.68 16.13
C PRO A 171 16.19 17.51 14.64
N GLU A 172 17.23 16.73 14.28
CA GLU A 172 17.61 16.44 12.90
C GLU A 172 16.60 15.57 12.13
N HIS A 173 15.71 14.87 12.83
CA HIS A 173 14.68 14.01 12.25
C HIS A 173 13.27 14.59 12.43
N ALA A 174 13.08 15.59 13.28
CA ALA A 174 11.77 16.18 13.55
C ALA A 174 11.21 16.91 12.32
N GLY A 175 9.89 16.80 12.14
CA GLY A 175 9.14 17.45 11.07
C GLY A 175 8.91 16.54 9.87
N PHE A 176 7.80 16.78 9.17
CA PHE A 176 7.28 15.88 8.13
C PHE A 176 8.32 15.56 7.04
N ILE A 177 9.01 16.58 6.52
CA ILE A 177 10.06 16.41 5.49
C ILE A 177 11.18 15.49 6.01
N ASN A 178 11.69 15.75 7.21
CA ASN A 178 12.82 15.00 7.76
C ASN A 178 12.41 13.57 8.11
N GLN A 179 11.21 13.35 8.64
CA GLN A 179 10.66 12.02 8.94
C GLN A 179 10.51 11.16 7.68
N VAL A 180 9.92 11.71 6.61
CA VAL A 180 9.74 11.00 5.34
C VAL A 180 11.09 10.67 4.70
N ARG A 181 12.01 11.65 4.63
CA ARG A 181 13.35 11.44 4.06
C ARG A 181 14.19 10.47 4.88
N SER A 182 14.11 10.53 6.21
CA SER A 182 14.88 9.64 7.09
C SER A 182 14.40 8.18 6.99
N ALA A 183 13.08 7.96 6.93
CA ALA A 183 12.54 6.61 6.69
C ALA A 183 12.97 6.07 5.32
N ALA A 184 12.89 6.88 4.26
CA ALA A 184 13.33 6.49 2.92
C ALA A 184 14.84 6.15 2.88
N ALA A 185 15.67 6.99 3.52
CA ALA A 185 17.10 6.77 3.66
C ALA A 185 17.42 5.46 4.40
N PHE A 186 16.70 5.18 5.48
CA PHE A 186 16.85 3.95 6.25
C PHE A 186 16.58 2.70 5.41
N PHE A 187 15.46 2.65 4.69
CA PHE A 187 15.16 1.49 3.83
C PHE A 187 16.22 1.32 2.76
N ARG A 188 16.70 2.44 2.17
CA ARG A 188 17.75 2.42 1.16
C ARG A 188 19.08 1.94 1.73
N GLU A 189 19.45 2.32 2.94
CA GLU A 189 20.66 1.86 3.63
C GLU A 189 20.67 0.33 3.71
N VAL A 190 19.59 -0.29 4.19
CA VAL A 190 19.50 -1.76 4.30
C VAL A 190 19.48 -2.44 2.94
N LEU A 191 18.74 -1.89 1.96
CA LEU A 191 18.73 -2.41 0.58
C LEU A 191 20.11 -2.38 -0.09
N ASN A 192 20.96 -1.42 0.28
CA ASN A 192 22.34 -1.35 -0.21
C ASN A 192 23.29 -2.33 0.52
N GLY A 193 22.80 -3.12 1.47
CA GLY A 193 23.60 -4.05 2.28
C GLY A 193 24.14 -3.43 3.57
N GLY A 194 23.56 -2.31 4.02
CA GLY A 194 23.86 -1.72 5.32
C GLY A 194 23.45 -2.64 6.49
N TRP A 195 23.81 -2.21 7.69
CA TRP A 195 23.63 -3.01 8.90
C TRP A 195 22.15 -3.34 9.17
N SER A 196 21.89 -4.52 9.73
CA SER A 196 20.58 -4.91 10.24
C SER A 196 20.78 -5.91 11.38
N ASN A 197 19.96 -5.81 12.41
CA ASN A 197 19.85 -6.83 13.46
C ASN A 197 19.18 -8.13 12.97
N TYR A 198 18.65 -8.13 11.74
CA TYR A 198 18.05 -9.28 11.06
C TYR A 198 18.61 -9.37 9.64
N PRO A 199 19.88 -9.77 9.45
CA PRO A 199 20.55 -9.73 8.16
C PRO A 199 19.83 -10.58 7.10
N ALA A 200 19.84 -10.12 5.85
CA ALA A 200 19.28 -10.85 4.72
C ALA A 200 20.11 -12.10 4.39
N TYR A 201 19.44 -13.11 3.85
CA TYR A 201 19.98 -14.42 3.45
C TYR A 201 20.49 -15.27 4.63
N GLU A 202 20.01 -14.96 5.84
CA GLU A 202 20.37 -15.67 7.06
C GLU A 202 19.12 -16.06 7.86
N THR A 203 19.26 -17.08 8.72
CA THR A 203 18.21 -17.44 9.68
C THR A 203 18.39 -16.67 10.96
N SER A 204 17.41 -15.83 11.30
CA SER A 204 17.35 -15.06 12.54
C SER A 204 16.31 -15.61 13.50
N ASN A 205 16.58 -15.51 14.81
CA ASN A 205 15.59 -15.73 15.86
C ASN A 205 14.85 -14.41 16.13
N ILE A 206 13.66 -14.25 15.54
CA ILE A 206 12.87 -13.03 15.65
C ILE A 206 11.83 -13.21 16.75
N LEU A 207 11.80 -12.29 17.73
CA LEU A 207 10.85 -12.33 18.85
C LEU A 207 9.41 -12.12 18.36
N TYR A 208 8.43 -12.72 19.04
CA TYR A 208 7.01 -12.42 18.78
C TYR A 208 6.57 -11.07 19.39
N HIS A 209 7.24 -10.63 20.45
CA HIS A 209 6.85 -9.47 21.25
C HIS A 209 8.07 -8.94 22.03
N PRO A 210 8.11 -7.66 22.46
CA PRO A 210 9.15 -7.15 23.36
C PRO A 210 9.28 -7.97 24.66
N ASN A 211 8.15 -8.49 25.16
CA ASN A 211 8.15 -9.43 26.27
C ASN A 211 8.76 -10.77 25.84
N ARG A 212 9.96 -11.06 26.33
CA ARG A 212 10.71 -12.27 25.99
C ARG A 212 10.01 -13.58 26.39
N SER A 213 9.07 -13.56 27.33
CA SER A 213 8.30 -14.76 27.67
C SER A 213 7.38 -15.23 26.54
N CYS A 214 7.08 -14.36 25.56
CA CYS A 214 6.33 -14.72 24.36
C CYS A 214 7.14 -15.58 23.38
N GLY A 215 8.45 -15.71 23.57
CA GLY A 215 9.33 -16.50 22.72
C GLY A 215 9.67 -15.86 21.38
N SER A 216 10.22 -16.67 20.49
CA SER A 216 10.68 -16.26 19.16
C SER A 216 10.33 -17.32 18.10
N LYS A 217 10.50 -16.93 16.84
CA LYS A 217 10.43 -17.79 15.67
C LYS A 217 11.76 -17.77 14.94
N ARG A 218 12.22 -18.94 14.46
CA ARG A 218 13.31 -19.02 13.48
C ARG A 218 12.77 -18.62 12.12
N VAL A 219 13.32 -17.57 11.52
CA VAL A 219 12.89 -17.04 10.24
C VAL A 219 14.12 -16.90 9.34
N TYR A 220 14.08 -17.51 8.16
CA TYR A 220 15.06 -17.23 7.10
C TYR A 220 14.68 -15.92 6.40
N VAL A 221 15.49 -14.88 6.53
CA VAL A 221 15.19 -13.55 5.96
C VAL A 221 15.59 -13.57 4.48
N ALA A 222 14.65 -13.75 3.57
CA ALA A 222 14.95 -14.13 2.18
C ALA A 222 15.55 -13.02 1.30
N ASN A 223 15.44 -11.75 1.72
CA ASN A 223 15.89 -10.59 0.94
C ASN A 223 16.10 -9.35 1.82
N ARG A 224 16.67 -8.28 1.24
CA ARG A 224 17.04 -7.06 1.97
C ARG A 224 15.84 -6.20 2.33
N ALA A 225 14.76 -6.21 1.55
CA ALA A 225 13.52 -5.52 1.86
C ALA A 225 12.86 -6.08 3.12
N THR A 226 12.81 -7.41 3.25
CA THR A 226 12.30 -8.09 4.45
C THR A 226 13.22 -7.82 5.66
N SER A 227 14.53 -7.83 5.46
CA SER A 227 15.49 -7.39 6.49
C SER A 227 15.22 -5.96 6.96
N ALA A 228 14.95 -5.04 6.03
CA ALA A 228 14.67 -3.64 6.34
C ALA A 228 13.36 -3.48 7.11
N LEU A 229 12.30 -4.23 6.77
CA LEU A 229 11.03 -4.21 7.50
C LEU A 229 11.17 -4.72 8.94
N TYR A 230 11.92 -5.79 9.17
CA TYR A 230 12.20 -6.26 10.53
C TYR A 230 13.11 -5.30 11.31
N ARG A 231 14.09 -4.65 10.66
CA ARG A 231 14.91 -3.61 11.30
C ARG A 231 14.05 -2.41 11.69
N TYR A 232 13.09 -2.02 10.84
CA TYR A 232 12.21 -0.87 11.05
C TYR A 232 11.18 -1.13 12.15
N THR A 233 10.45 -2.23 12.03
CA THR A 233 9.54 -2.72 13.05
C THR A 233 9.90 -4.15 13.42
N PRO A 234 10.66 -4.32 14.51
CA PRO A 234 10.95 -5.63 15.04
C PRO A 234 9.65 -6.38 15.35
N TYR A 235 9.79 -7.69 15.45
CA TYR A 235 8.76 -8.68 15.76
C TYR A 235 8.06 -9.34 14.58
N VAL A 236 7.97 -10.66 14.70
CA VAL A 236 7.22 -11.54 13.83
C VAL A 236 5.81 -11.71 14.40
N PRO A 237 4.73 -11.62 13.62
CA PRO A 237 3.38 -11.82 14.15
C PRO A 237 3.20 -13.28 14.58
N ASN A 238 2.52 -13.49 15.71
CA ASN A 238 2.11 -14.82 16.13
C ASN A 238 0.80 -15.25 15.43
N GLN A 239 0.40 -16.51 15.60
CA GLN A 239 -0.80 -17.02 14.93
C GLN A 239 -2.09 -16.29 15.33
N ALA A 240 -2.19 -15.79 16.56
CA ALA A 240 -3.34 -15.00 16.99
C ALA A 240 -3.43 -13.67 16.21
N ALA A 241 -2.31 -12.97 16.05
CA ALA A 241 -2.24 -11.75 15.24
C ALA A 241 -2.62 -12.00 13.77
N LEU A 242 -2.18 -13.13 13.21
CA LEU A 242 -2.52 -13.50 11.83
C LEU A 242 -4.00 -13.86 11.66
N ARG A 243 -4.62 -14.54 12.64
CA ARG A 243 -6.06 -14.85 12.59
C ARG A 243 -6.95 -13.62 12.81
N ALA A 244 -6.50 -12.65 13.59
CA ALA A 244 -7.28 -11.47 13.91
C ALA A 244 -7.58 -10.58 12.69
N ASN A 245 -6.84 -10.77 11.59
CA ASN A 245 -6.82 -9.82 10.49
C ASN A 245 -6.72 -8.40 11.09
N TRP A 246 -7.58 -7.44 10.74
CA TRP A 246 -7.49 -6.05 11.23
C TRP A 246 -7.73 -5.88 12.74
N GLY A 247 -8.16 -6.92 13.45
CA GLY A 247 -8.43 -6.88 14.88
C GLY A 247 -7.21 -7.15 15.77
N TYR A 248 -7.49 -7.40 17.03
CA TYR A 248 -6.48 -7.69 18.06
C TYR A 248 -6.37 -9.20 18.29
N GLY A 249 -5.14 -9.69 18.41
CA GLY A 249 -4.82 -11.05 18.82
C GLY A 249 -4.66 -11.18 20.34
N ASP A 250 -3.70 -11.98 20.78
CA ASP A 250 -3.43 -12.23 22.19
C ASP A 250 -2.34 -11.29 22.75
N ALA A 251 -1.96 -11.48 24.03
CA ALA A 251 -0.95 -10.67 24.71
C ALA A 251 0.47 -10.78 24.12
N CYS A 252 0.71 -11.74 23.22
CA CYS A 252 1.98 -11.93 22.52
C CYS A 252 1.91 -11.53 21.04
N SER A 253 0.79 -10.95 20.60
CA SER A 253 0.61 -10.48 19.24
C SER A 253 1.37 -9.18 18.96
N ALA A 254 2.23 -9.21 17.94
CA ALA A 254 2.80 -8.02 17.32
C ALA A 254 2.14 -7.71 15.97
N TYR A 255 1.96 -6.42 15.68
CA TYR A 255 1.17 -5.96 14.54
C TYR A 255 1.97 -5.19 13.50
N GLY A 256 3.23 -4.80 13.74
CA GLY A 256 3.99 -3.91 12.84
C GLY A 256 4.07 -4.44 11.39
N ASN A 257 4.82 -5.53 11.17
CA ASN A 257 4.98 -6.13 9.85
C ASN A 257 3.65 -6.68 9.27
N ARG A 258 2.79 -7.20 10.14
CA ARG A 258 1.45 -7.66 9.77
C ARG A 258 0.59 -6.51 9.23
N ASN A 259 0.53 -5.37 9.90
CA ASN A 259 -0.23 -4.19 9.49
C ASN A 259 0.36 -3.60 8.22
N PHE A 260 1.69 -3.50 8.13
CA PHE A 260 2.38 -3.05 6.91
C PHE A 260 1.92 -3.87 5.70
N TYR A 261 2.01 -5.20 5.79
CA TYR A 261 1.60 -6.09 4.71
C TYR A 261 0.11 -5.93 4.36
N ASN A 262 -0.77 -5.84 5.36
CA ASN A 262 -2.22 -5.69 5.11
C ASN A 262 -2.56 -4.34 4.47
N MET A 263 -1.96 -3.24 4.94
CA MET A 263 -2.16 -1.91 4.36
C MET A 263 -1.64 -1.87 2.93
N PHE A 264 -0.43 -2.39 2.70
CA PHE A 264 0.16 -2.42 1.36
C PHE A 264 -0.70 -3.26 0.40
N THR A 265 -1.07 -4.48 0.77
CA THR A 265 -1.89 -5.36 -0.08
C THR A 265 -3.29 -4.84 -0.32
N ASN A 266 -3.89 -4.18 0.67
CA ASN A 266 -5.20 -3.57 0.52
C ASN A 266 -5.19 -2.35 -0.41
N TRP A 267 -4.12 -1.55 -0.39
CA TRP A 267 -4.06 -0.32 -1.18
C TRP A 267 -3.42 -0.48 -2.55
N PHE A 268 -2.40 -1.33 -2.65
CA PHE A 268 -1.49 -1.37 -3.79
C PHE A 268 -1.30 -2.77 -4.37
N GLY A 269 -1.80 -3.80 -3.70
CA GLY A 269 -1.72 -5.19 -4.16
C GLY A 269 -0.44 -5.90 -3.73
N SER A 270 0.08 -6.80 -4.56
CA SER A 270 1.13 -7.75 -4.14
C SER A 270 2.41 -7.07 -3.62
N THR A 271 2.89 -7.49 -2.44
CA THR A 271 4.23 -7.12 -1.92
C THR A 271 5.37 -7.89 -2.59
N ARG A 272 5.06 -8.87 -3.44
CA ARG A 272 6.06 -9.66 -4.17
C ARG A 272 6.22 -9.21 -5.62
N GLY A 273 5.31 -8.35 -6.10
CA GLY A 273 5.09 -8.12 -7.51
C GLY A 273 4.15 -9.17 -8.06
N TYR A 274 3.90 -9.10 -9.35
CA TYR A 274 3.12 -10.12 -10.05
C TYR A 274 4.06 -10.83 -11.01
N GLU A 275 4.23 -12.12 -10.81
CA GLU A 275 5.13 -12.92 -11.64
C GLU A 275 4.50 -13.16 -13.00
N VAL A 276 5.33 -13.09 -14.04
CA VAL A 276 4.94 -13.39 -15.42
C VAL A 276 5.84 -14.55 -15.86
N TYR A 277 5.26 -15.70 -16.12
CA TYR A 277 6.00 -16.92 -16.46
C TYR A 277 5.26 -17.74 -17.52
N GLY A 278 5.89 -18.82 -17.98
CA GLY A 278 5.31 -19.78 -18.91
C GLY A 278 4.79 -19.13 -20.20
N GLY A 279 3.70 -19.67 -20.74
CA GLY A 279 3.16 -19.20 -22.01
C GLY A 279 2.58 -17.78 -21.96
N ILE A 280 2.20 -17.28 -20.78
CA ILE A 280 1.84 -15.87 -20.60
C ILE A 280 3.07 -14.97 -20.77
N LEU A 281 4.24 -15.36 -20.22
CA LEU A 281 5.49 -14.64 -20.44
C LEU A 281 5.91 -14.63 -21.91
N ASP A 282 5.75 -15.75 -22.61
CA ASP A 282 6.02 -15.83 -24.04
C ASP A 282 5.12 -14.87 -24.83
N GLY A 283 3.83 -14.85 -24.51
CA GLY A 283 2.87 -13.91 -25.08
C GLY A 283 3.21 -12.44 -24.78
N TYR A 284 3.55 -12.14 -23.52
CA TYR A 284 3.98 -10.82 -23.09
C TYR A 284 5.22 -10.33 -23.84
N ASN A 285 6.25 -11.17 -23.94
CA ASN A 285 7.49 -10.85 -24.65
C ASN A 285 7.26 -10.68 -26.16
N SER A 286 6.47 -11.57 -26.77
CA SER A 286 6.14 -11.48 -28.20
C SER A 286 5.37 -10.20 -28.57
N ALA A 287 4.61 -9.65 -27.62
CA ALA A 287 3.88 -8.41 -27.77
C ALA A 287 4.74 -7.15 -27.55
N GLY A 288 6.03 -7.30 -27.23
CA GLY A 288 6.95 -6.20 -26.94
C GLY A 288 7.08 -5.85 -25.45
N GLY A 289 6.59 -6.71 -24.56
CA GLY A 289 6.79 -6.66 -23.11
C GLY A 289 6.38 -5.33 -22.47
N ALA A 290 7.17 -4.88 -21.49
CA ALA A 290 6.86 -3.71 -20.67
C ALA A 290 6.67 -2.43 -21.50
N ARG A 291 7.38 -2.30 -22.62
CA ARG A 291 7.27 -1.15 -23.53
C ARG A 291 5.86 -1.01 -24.10
N VAL A 292 5.17 -2.11 -24.33
CA VAL A 292 3.85 -2.14 -24.96
C VAL A 292 2.74 -2.34 -23.92
N LEU A 293 2.89 -3.33 -23.04
CA LEU A 293 1.84 -3.73 -22.10
C LEU A 293 1.99 -3.11 -20.72
N GLY A 294 3.17 -2.59 -20.36
CA GLY A 294 3.47 -2.09 -19.01
C GLY A 294 3.66 -3.24 -18.02
N ASN A 295 3.59 -2.92 -16.72
CA ASN A 295 3.79 -3.90 -15.67
C ASN A 295 2.56 -4.81 -15.49
N PRO A 296 2.74 -6.05 -15.02
CA PRO A 296 1.61 -6.87 -14.61
C PRO A 296 0.88 -6.23 -13.43
N THR A 297 -0.45 -6.36 -13.39
CA THR A 297 -1.32 -5.79 -12.33
C THR A 297 -1.99 -6.86 -11.47
N MET A 298 -1.86 -8.12 -11.87
CA MET A 298 -2.28 -9.30 -11.12
C MET A 298 -1.40 -10.50 -11.47
N ASN A 299 -1.40 -11.55 -10.65
CA ASN A 299 -0.85 -12.85 -11.04
C ASN A 299 -1.68 -13.48 -12.16
N GLU A 300 -1.15 -14.47 -12.85
CA GLU A 300 -1.93 -15.30 -13.77
C GLU A 300 -3.18 -15.88 -13.07
N SER A 301 -4.32 -15.83 -13.76
CA SER A 301 -5.57 -16.46 -13.35
C SER A 301 -6.04 -17.43 -14.41
N CYS A 302 -6.29 -18.67 -13.99
CA CYS A 302 -6.73 -19.77 -14.84
C CYS A 302 -8.18 -20.16 -14.54
N GLY A 303 -8.78 -20.94 -15.44
CA GLY A 303 -10.15 -21.43 -15.32
C GLY A 303 -11.11 -20.83 -16.34
N LEU A 304 -10.58 -20.18 -17.37
CA LEU A 304 -11.38 -19.79 -18.53
C LEU A 304 -11.74 -21.01 -19.39
N LYS A 305 -12.60 -20.79 -20.39
CA LYS A 305 -12.96 -21.78 -21.42
C LYS A 305 -11.71 -22.50 -21.97
N ASN A 306 -11.82 -23.80 -22.24
CA ASN A 306 -10.70 -24.60 -22.77
C ASN A 306 -9.44 -24.58 -21.88
N GLN A 307 -9.60 -24.46 -20.56
CA GLN A 307 -8.50 -24.36 -19.58
C GLN A 307 -7.59 -23.16 -19.85
N GLY A 308 -8.16 -22.07 -20.38
CA GLY A 308 -7.43 -20.84 -20.62
C GLY A 308 -7.03 -20.15 -19.32
N CYS A 309 -5.92 -19.43 -19.42
CA CYS A 309 -5.41 -18.54 -18.39
C CYS A 309 -5.25 -17.14 -18.96
N TYR A 310 -5.20 -16.15 -18.09
CA TYR A 310 -4.92 -14.77 -18.48
C TYR A 310 -4.16 -14.03 -17.39
N GLN A 311 -3.45 -12.99 -17.79
CA GLN A 311 -2.83 -12.04 -16.88
C GLN A 311 -3.02 -10.62 -17.39
N VAL A 312 -3.38 -9.71 -16.48
CA VAL A 312 -3.65 -8.31 -16.81
C VAL A 312 -2.39 -7.46 -16.57
N PHE A 313 -2.18 -6.49 -17.45
CA PHE A 313 -1.08 -5.53 -17.44
C PHE A 313 -1.64 -4.10 -17.51
N ASP A 314 -0.80 -3.10 -17.22
CA ASP A 314 -1.20 -1.68 -17.22
C ASP A 314 -1.95 -1.28 -18.49
N ARG A 315 -1.50 -1.77 -19.66
CA ARG A 315 -1.96 -1.37 -21.00
C ARG A 315 -2.50 -2.54 -21.84
N GLY A 316 -2.79 -3.69 -21.24
CA GLY A 316 -3.37 -4.82 -21.96
C GLY A 316 -3.58 -6.05 -21.11
N VAL A 317 -3.83 -7.16 -21.76
CA VAL A 317 -4.02 -8.48 -21.15
C VAL A 317 -3.39 -9.52 -22.06
N VAL A 318 -2.72 -10.51 -21.49
CA VAL A 318 -2.26 -11.68 -22.24
C VAL A 318 -3.20 -12.82 -21.88
N TYR A 319 -3.77 -13.46 -22.91
CA TYR A 319 -4.50 -14.72 -22.77
C TYR A 319 -3.62 -15.85 -23.25
N TRP A 320 -3.73 -17.01 -22.59
CA TRP A 320 -3.02 -18.21 -22.95
C TRP A 320 -3.96 -19.42 -22.93
N THR A 321 -3.80 -20.29 -23.91
CA THR A 321 -4.29 -21.67 -23.85
C THR A 321 -3.19 -22.61 -24.31
N LYS A 322 -3.28 -23.89 -23.94
CA LYS A 322 -2.32 -24.89 -24.41
C LYS A 322 -2.31 -25.03 -25.93
N ALA A 323 -3.46 -24.82 -26.59
CA ALA A 323 -3.60 -24.99 -28.04
C ALA A 323 -3.08 -23.79 -28.84
N LEU A 324 -3.24 -22.57 -28.31
CA LEU A 324 -2.97 -21.34 -29.06
C LEU A 324 -1.67 -20.65 -28.63
N GLY A 325 -1.13 -20.96 -27.45
CA GLY A 325 -0.06 -20.17 -26.85
C GLY A 325 -0.58 -18.83 -26.31
N GLY A 326 0.36 -17.94 -26.00
CA GLY A 326 0.08 -16.66 -25.35
C GLY A 326 -0.03 -15.52 -26.35
N HIS A 327 -1.13 -14.77 -26.30
CA HIS A 327 -1.35 -13.61 -27.16
C HIS A 327 -1.92 -12.42 -26.40
N ALA A 328 -1.37 -11.24 -26.69
CA ALA A 328 -1.72 -10.01 -26.01
C ALA A 328 -2.83 -9.26 -26.73
N VAL A 329 -3.84 -8.81 -25.99
CA VAL A 329 -4.85 -7.86 -26.43
C VAL A 329 -4.57 -6.52 -25.73
N ARG A 330 -4.23 -5.49 -26.51
CA ARG A 330 -3.91 -4.16 -25.97
C ARG A 330 -5.17 -3.41 -25.58
N LYS A 331 -5.14 -2.66 -24.48
CA LYS A 331 -6.23 -1.74 -24.13
C LYS A 331 -6.42 -0.74 -25.27
N GLY A 332 -7.63 -0.67 -25.81
CA GLY A 332 -7.95 0.14 -26.99
C GLY A 332 -9.27 -0.29 -27.62
N LYS A 333 -9.54 0.22 -28.83
CA LYS A 333 -10.82 0.01 -29.53
C LYS A 333 -11.09 -1.45 -29.91
N ILE A 334 -10.05 -2.20 -30.27
CA ILE A 334 -10.15 -3.64 -30.54
C ILE A 334 -10.56 -4.39 -29.27
N HIS A 335 -9.89 -4.14 -28.14
CA HIS A 335 -10.23 -4.76 -26.87
C HIS A 335 -11.65 -4.41 -26.40
N GLN A 336 -12.07 -3.15 -26.57
CA GLN A 336 -13.43 -2.71 -26.24
C GLN A 336 -14.46 -3.48 -27.07
N ARG A 337 -14.24 -3.63 -28.38
CA ARG A 337 -15.15 -4.38 -29.24
C ARG A 337 -15.22 -5.87 -28.88
N TRP A 338 -14.06 -6.49 -28.61
CA TRP A 338 -14.03 -7.90 -28.18
C TRP A 338 -14.73 -8.11 -26.83
N LEU A 339 -14.60 -7.15 -25.90
CA LEU A 339 -15.31 -7.15 -24.63
C LEU A 339 -16.84 -7.09 -24.82
N GLU A 340 -17.32 -6.21 -25.69
CA GLU A 340 -18.75 -6.08 -26.03
C GLU A 340 -19.33 -7.38 -26.62
N LEU A 341 -18.51 -8.16 -27.34
CA LEU A 341 -18.92 -9.43 -27.94
C LEU A 341 -18.90 -10.61 -26.94
N GLY A 342 -18.37 -10.42 -25.74
CA GLY A 342 -18.27 -11.47 -24.72
C GLY A 342 -16.91 -12.16 -24.63
N LEU A 343 -15.83 -11.50 -25.08
CA LEU A 343 -14.45 -11.98 -24.95
C LEU A 343 -14.26 -13.40 -25.51
N GLU A 344 -13.58 -14.29 -24.77
CA GLU A 344 -13.30 -15.68 -25.15
C GLU A 344 -14.56 -16.56 -25.28
N TYR A 345 -15.70 -16.09 -24.77
CA TYR A 345 -17.00 -16.75 -24.93
C TYR A 345 -17.73 -16.30 -26.19
N SER A 346 -17.27 -15.25 -26.86
CA SER A 346 -17.82 -14.81 -28.15
C SER A 346 -17.57 -15.83 -29.26
N VAL A 347 -18.23 -15.62 -30.40
CA VAL A 347 -17.97 -16.39 -31.64
C VAL A 347 -16.53 -16.22 -32.15
N LEU A 348 -15.83 -15.14 -31.75
CA LEU A 348 -14.43 -14.93 -32.10
C LEU A 348 -13.48 -15.79 -31.25
N GLY A 349 -13.85 -16.16 -30.02
CA GLY A 349 -12.98 -16.93 -29.14
C GLY A 349 -11.72 -16.18 -28.68
N TYR A 350 -10.64 -16.91 -28.45
CA TYR A 350 -9.35 -16.40 -27.99
C TYR A 350 -8.56 -15.68 -29.08
N PRO A 351 -7.66 -14.74 -28.72
CA PRO A 351 -6.70 -14.18 -29.67
C PRO A 351 -5.72 -15.26 -30.16
N VAL A 352 -5.40 -15.24 -31.46
CA VAL A 352 -4.43 -16.14 -32.12
C VAL A 352 -3.21 -15.39 -32.67
N GLY A 353 -3.10 -14.10 -32.34
CA GLY A 353 -2.00 -13.23 -32.72
C GLY A 353 -2.06 -11.90 -31.96
N ASN A 354 -0.94 -11.20 -31.91
CA ASN A 354 -0.87 -9.86 -31.33
C ASN A 354 -1.46 -8.81 -32.29
N GLN A 355 -1.93 -7.69 -31.76
CA GLN A 355 -2.46 -6.59 -32.58
C GLN A 355 -1.37 -6.03 -33.52
N VAL A 356 -1.69 -5.94 -34.80
CA VAL A 356 -0.85 -5.32 -35.84
C VAL A 356 -1.34 -3.89 -36.10
N ASP A 357 -0.45 -2.91 -35.98
CA ASP A 357 -0.71 -1.51 -36.29
C ASP A 357 -0.19 -1.14 -37.69
N GLY A 358 -0.59 0.04 -38.17
CA GLY A 358 -0.02 0.63 -39.38
C GLY A 358 -0.59 0.06 -40.67
N ILE A 359 -1.79 -0.54 -40.62
CA ILE A 359 -2.54 -0.85 -41.84
C ILE A 359 -3.09 0.45 -42.46
N LYS A 360 -3.49 0.39 -43.74
CA LYS A 360 -3.92 1.54 -44.54
C LYS A 360 -4.90 2.45 -43.77
N GLY A 361 -4.63 3.76 -43.80
CA GLY A 361 -5.47 4.75 -43.11
C GLY A 361 -5.21 4.91 -41.61
N GLY A 362 -4.10 4.34 -41.09
CA GLY A 362 -3.78 4.41 -39.65
C GLY A 362 -4.61 3.44 -38.80
N GLY A 363 -5.12 2.37 -39.43
CA GLY A 363 -5.86 1.33 -38.75
C GLY A 363 -4.96 0.34 -38.01
N SER A 364 -5.62 -0.61 -37.36
CA SER A 364 -4.99 -1.79 -36.77
C SER A 364 -5.92 -3.00 -36.88
N TYR A 365 -5.40 -4.21 -36.69
CA TYR A 365 -6.24 -5.39 -36.58
C TYR A 365 -5.66 -6.40 -35.61
N GLN A 366 -6.49 -7.34 -35.18
CA GLN A 366 -6.08 -8.49 -34.39
C GLN A 366 -6.90 -9.72 -34.78
N ASN A 367 -6.23 -10.86 -34.91
CA ASN A 367 -6.86 -12.14 -35.23
C ASN A 367 -7.26 -12.90 -33.96
N PHE A 368 -8.41 -13.57 -34.06
CA PHE A 368 -9.01 -14.43 -33.05
C PHE A 368 -9.36 -15.79 -33.69
N GLU A 369 -9.68 -16.82 -32.89
CA GLU A 369 -10.00 -18.17 -33.38
C GLU A 369 -11.08 -18.16 -34.49
N GLY A 370 -12.13 -17.36 -34.29
CA GLY A 370 -13.29 -17.26 -35.18
C GLY A 370 -13.30 -16.05 -36.10
N GLY A 371 -12.15 -15.38 -36.33
CA GLY A 371 -12.09 -14.24 -37.24
C GLY A 371 -11.07 -13.18 -36.85
N ALA A 372 -11.39 -11.92 -37.10
CA ALA A 372 -10.56 -10.77 -36.74
C ALA A 372 -11.41 -9.59 -36.27
N ILE A 373 -10.79 -8.67 -35.53
CA ILE A 373 -11.33 -7.34 -35.29
C ILE A 373 -10.38 -6.34 -35.92
N LEU A 374 -10.92 -5.47 -36.78
CA LEU A 374 -10.21 -4.40 -37.46
C LEU A 374 -10.66 -3.06 -36.87
N TYR A 375 -9.72 -2.16 -36.65
CA TYR A 375 -9.96 -0.79 -36.23
C TYR A 375 -9.52 0.18 -37.32
N HIS A 376 -10.33 1.21 -37.56
CA HIS A 376 -9.96 2.37 -38.36
C HIS A 376 -10.40 3.67 -37.67
N PRO A 377 -9.60 4.77 -37.72
CA PRO A 377 -9.94 6.01 -37.01
C PRO A 377 -11.30 6.61 -37.36
N GLN A 378 -11.77 6.41 -38.60
CA GLN A 378 -13.03 6.99 -39.08
C GLN A 378 -14.26 6.12 -38.77
N THR A 379 -14.11 4.80 -38.71
CA THR A 379 -15.24 3.87 -38.61
C THR A 379 -15.29 3.13 -37.27
N GLY A 380 -14.23 3.16 -36.47
CA GLY A 380 -14.16 2.41 -35.21
C GLY A 380 -13.70 0.97 -35.42
N ALA A 381 -14.01 0.10 -34.47
CA ALA A 381 -13.62 -1.31 -34.47
C ALA A 381 -14.79 -2.21 -34.94
N HIS A 382 -14.51 -3.10 -35.89
CA HIS A 382 -15.48 -3.99 -36.53
C HIS A 382 -14.93 -5.41 -36.60
N GLU A 383 -15.78 -6.37 -36.30
CA GLU A 383 -15.54 -7.80 -36.50
C GLU A 383 -15.51 -8.19 -38.00
N ASN A 384 -14.76 -9.23 -38.29
CA ASN A 384 -14.83 -9.99 -39.53
C ASN A 384 -14.76 -11.47 -39.16
N TYR A 385 -15.83 -12.22 -39.40
CA TYR A 385 -15.94 -13.62 -38.98
C TYR A 385 -15.29 -14.62 -39.94
N GLY A 386 -14.72 -14.16 -41.07
CA GLY A 386 -14.37 -15.06 -42.17
C GLY A 386 -15.62 -15.57 -42.87
N GLY A 387 -15.57 -15.65 -44.21
CA GLY A 387 -16.66 -16.17 -45.04
C GLY A 387 -16.60 -17.67 -45.20
#